data_AF-A0A2V7S1H1-F1
#
_entry.id   AF-A0A2V7S1H1-F1
#
_cell.length_a   1.000
_cell.length_b   1.000
_cell.length_c   1.000
_cell.angle_alpha   90.00
_cell.angle_beta   90.00
_cell.angle_gamma   90.00
#
_symmetry.space_group_name_H-M   'P 1'
#
loop_
_entity.id
_entity.type
_entity.pdbx_description
1 polymer ?
#
loop_
_entity_poly.entity_id
_entity_poly.type
_entity_poly.pdbx_seq_one_letter_code
_entity_poly.pdbx_strand_id
1 'polypeptide(L)'
;QAGQSPETLGVSGKETFDLTGLGDVLAEGFPRGRELTVRATRPDGSTVQFQATVRIDTPQELQYYRHGGILEYVLRQLREGI
;
A
#
# COMPACT_ATOMS: atom_id res chain seq x y z
N GLN A 1 -1.39 2.63 13.40
CA GLN A 1 -1.26 2.92 14.86
C GLN A 1 -0.03 3.78 15.17
N ALA A 2 -0.15 4.80 16.02
CA ALA A 2 1.00 5.59 16.46
C ALA A 2 1.88 4.75 17.40
N GLY A 3 3.20 4.75 17.17
CA GLY A 3 4.17 4.05 18.02
C GLY A 3 4.52 2.62 17.61
N GLN A 4 3.96 2.10 16.51
CA GLN A 4 4.47 0.87 15.89
C GLN A 4 5.66 1.17 14.98
N SER A 5 6.73 0.42 15.16
CA SER A 5 7.96 0.47 14.38
C SER A 5 8.48 -0.94 14.09
N PRO A 6 9.41 -1.11 13.13
CA PRO A 6 10.02 -2.41 12.84
C PRO A 6 10.58 -3.11 14.09
N GLU A 7 11.19 -2.33 15.00
CA GLU A 7 11.77 -2.83 16.24
C GLU A 7 10.69 -3.38 17.18
N THR A 8 9.59 -2.65 17.37
CA THR A 8 8.48 -3.09 18.23
C THR A 8 7.72 -4.31 17.67
N LEU A 9 7.72 -4.47 16.35
CA LEU A 9 7.05 -5.58 15.65
C LEU A 9 7.98 -6.79 15.44
N GLY A 10 9.28 -6.66 15.75
CA GLY A 10 10.28 -7.68 15.49
C GLY A 10 10.36 -8.05 14.00
N VAL A 11 10.27 -7.04 13.13
CA VAL A 11 10.37 -7.16 11.67
C VAL A 11 11.78 -6.77 11.27
N SER A 12 12.48 -7.69 10.61
CA SER A 12 13.90 -7.55 10.25
C SER A 12 14.15 -7.07 8.83
N GLY A 13 13.13 -7.10 7.97
CA GLY A 13 13.22 -6.86 6.54
C GLY A 13 13.55 -8.12 5.72
N LYS A 14 13.65 -9.28 6.37
CA LYS A 14 13.86 -10.59 5.72
C LYS A 14 12.57 -11.38 5.53
N GLU A 15 11.45 -10.82 5.98
CA GLU A 15 10.14 -11.44 5.90
C GLU A 15 9.57 -11.36 4.47
N THR A 16 8.71 -12.31 4.11
CA THR A 16 7.77 -12.14 3.01
C THR A 16 6.52 -11.44 3.53
N PHE A 17 6.05 -10.42 2.82
CA PHE A 17 4.92 -9.60 3.24
C PHE A 17 3.71 -9.84 2.35
N ASP A 18 2.62 -10.28 2.95
CA ASP A 18 1.31 -10.38 2.30
C ASP A 18 0.43 -9.21 2.75
N LEU A 19 -0.14 -8.47 1.79
CA LEU A 19 -1.04 -7.36 2.04
C LEU A 19 -2.47 -7.80 1.71
N THR A 20 -3.34 -7.86 2.71
CA THR A 20 -4.74 -8.29 2.55
C THR A 20 -5.68 -7.09 2.66
N GLY A 21 -6.71 -7.02 1.78
CA GLY A 21 -7.73 -5.98 1.80
C GLY A 21 -7.41 -4.74 0.97
N LEU A 22 -6.29 -4.71 0.23
CA LEU A 22 -5.92 -3.56 -0.61
C LEU A 22 -6.96 -3.28 -1.72
N GLY A 23 -7.50 -4.33 -2.35
CA GLY A 23 -8.53 -4.19 -3.38
C GLY A 23 -9.78 -3.48 -2.85
N ASP A 24 -10.26 -3.90 -1.68
CA ASP A 24 -11.43 -3.30 -1.03
C ASP A 24 -11.17 -1.84 -0.62
N VAL A 25 -9.98 -1.56 -0.08
CA VAL A 25 -9.55 -0.20 0.28
C VAL A 25 -9.57 0.74 -0.94
N LEU A 26 -9.23 0.26 -2.12
CA LEU A 26 -9.18 1.06 -3.35
C LEU A 26 -10.52 1.12 -4.11
N ALA A 27 -11.46 0.24 -3.82
CA ALA A 27 -12.77 0.17 -4.46
C ALA A 27 -13.70 1.30 -4.01
N GLU A 28 -13.64 1.69 -2.74
CA GLU A 28 -14.52 2.73 -2.15
C GLU A 28 -14.12 4.17 -2.51
N GLY A 29 -13.11 4.36 -3.37
CA GLY A 29 -12.64 5.68 -3.80
C GLY A 29 -11.35 6.09 -3.13
N PHE A 30 -11.31 7.29 -2.55
CA PHE A 30 -10.09 7.90 -2.02
C PHE A 30 -9.68 7.29 -0.66
N PRO A 31 -8.59 6.50 -0.58
CA PRO A 31 -8.34 5.59 0.54
C PRO A 31 -7.57 6.23 1.70
N ARG A 32 -7.45 7.56 1.75
CA ARG A 32 -6.60 8.26 2.72
C ARG A 32 -6.95 7.86 4.14
N GLY A 33 -5.95 7.35 4.86
CA GLY A 33 -6.11 6.95 6.26
C GLY A 33 -6.79 5.60 6.47
N ARG A 34 -7.16 4.87 5.40
CA ARG A 34 -7.63 3.49 5.50
C ARG A 34 -6.45 2.59 5.89
N GLU A 35 -6.75 1.55 6.66
CA GLU A 35 -5.76 0.56 7.06
C GLU A 35 -6.00 -0.75 6.30
N LEU A 36 -4.91 -1.48 6.05
CA LEU A 36 -4.92 -2.85 5.55
C LEU A 36 -4.14 -3.74 6.50
N THR A 37 -4.37 -5.05 6.40
CA THR A 37 -3.63 -6.04 7.19
C THR A 37 -2.38 -6.48 6.45
N VAL A 38 -1.24 -6.38 7.13
CA VAL A 38 0.04 -6.91 6.67
C VAL A 38 0.35 -8.17 7.48
N ARG A 39 0.62 -9.27 6.79
CA ARG A 39 1.21 -10.48 7.37
C ARG A 39 2.66 -10.55 6.95
N ALA A 40 3.58 -10.54 7.91
CA ALA A 40 4.99 -10.76 7.67
C ALA A 40 5.37 -12.17 8.10
N THR A 41 5.83 -12.98 7.14
CA THR A 41 6.27 -14.37 7.34
C THR A 41 7.79 -14.42 7.36
N ARG A 42 8.36 -14.84 8.50
CA ARG A 42 9.81 -14.96 8.69
C ARG A 42 10.38 -16.18 7.95
N PRO A 43 11.70 -16.22 7.70
CA PRO A 43 12.35 -17.38 7.09
C PRO A 43 12.18 -18.71 7.87
N ASP A 44 11.93 -18.63 9.18
CA ASP A 44 11.64 -19.79 10.03
C ASP A 44 10.17 -20.24 10.00
N GLY A 45 9.33 -19.57 9.20
CA GLY A 45 7.90 -19.85 9.06
C GLY A 45 7.01 -19.18 10.12
N SER A 46 7.58 -18.55 11.15
CA SER A 46 6.78 -17.78 12.12
C SER A 46 6.20 -16.52 11.48
N THR A 47 5.07 -16.04 11.99
CA THR A 47 4.37 -14.90 11.40
C THR A 47 4.05 -13.83 12.42
N VAL A 48 4.09 -12.57 11.99
CA VAL A 48 3.53 -11.42 12.71
C VAL A 48 2.51 -10.72 11.82
N GLN A 49 1.39 -10.30 12.40
CA GLN A 49 0.36 -9.51 11.72
C GLN A 49 0.23 -8.14 12.36
N PHE A 50 0.07 -7.11 11.54
CA PHE A 50 -0.13 -5.73 11.97
C PHE A 50 -0.93 -4.94 10.93
N GLN A 51 -1.47 -3.81 11.35
CA GLN A 51 -2.20 -2.89 10.46
C GLN A 51 -1.24 -1.85 9.90
N ALA A 52 -1.35 -1.58 8.60
CA ALA A 52 -0.61 -0.51 7.94
C ALA A 52 -1.57 0.50 7.29
N THR A 53 -1.28 1.79 7.43
CA THR A 53 -2.06 2.86 6.81
C THR A 53 -1.70 3.02 5.34
N VAL A 54 -2.70 3.04 4.46
CA VAL A 54 -2.53 3.35 3.04
C VAL A 54 -2.34 4.86 2.88
N ARG A 55 -1.18 5.25 2.30
CA ARG A 55 -0.73 6.64 2.14
C ARG A 55 -0.91 7.16 0.72
N ILE A 56 -2.07 6.87 0.12
CA ILE A 56 -2.55 7.60 -1.04
C ILE A 56 -3.35 8.78 -0.47
N ASP A 57 -2.67 9.91 -0.37
CA ASP A 57 -3.05 11.10 0.39
C ASP A 57 -3.72 12.17 -0.46
N THR A 58 -3.79 12.00 -1.78
CA THR A 58 -4.60 12.82 -2.70
C THR A 58 -5.39 11.98 -3.73
N PRO A 59 -6.54 12.49 -4.24
CA PRO A 59 -7.25 11.83 -5.34
C PRO A 59 -6.39 11.65 -6.60
N GLN A 60 -5.45 12.56 -6.83
CA GLN A 60 -4.53 12.51 -7.96
C GLN A 60 -3.54 11.33 -7.85
N GLU A 61 -3.00 11.08 -6.65
CA GLU A 61 -2.15 9.91 -6.38
C GLU A 61 -2.89 8.60 -6.62
N LEU A 62 -4.20 8.54 -6.34
CA LEU A 62 -5.01 7.37 -6.65
C LEU A 62 -5.07 7.11 -8.16
N GLN A 63 -5.18 8.16 -8.97
CA GLN A 63 -5.14 8.03 -10.44
C GLN A 63 -3.77 7.51 -10.88
N TYR A 64 -2.69 8.07 -10.35
CA TYR A 64 -1.34 7.58 -10.64
C TYR A 64 -1.18 6.11 -10.28
N TYR A 65 -1.63 5.69 -9.09
CA TYR A 65 -1.61 4.30 -8.65
C TYR A 65 -2.36 3.38 -9.62
N ARG A 66 -3.59 3.74 -10.00
CA ARG A 66 -4.44 2.96 -10.93
C ARG A 66 -3.84 2.83 -12.33
N HIS A 67 -3.04 3.80 -12.75
CA HIS A 67 -2.37 3.81 -14.05
C HIS A 67 -0.98 3.17 -14.02
N GLY A 68 -0.53 2.64 -12.87
CA GLY A 68 0.79 2.03 -12.73
C GLY A 68 1.93 3.04 -12.54
N GLY A 69 1.62 4.31 -12.28
CA GLY A 69 2.58 5.37 -12.03
C GLY A 69 2.21 6.70 -12.67
N ILE A 70 2.87 7.78 -12.23
CA ILE A 70 2.65 9.13 -12.77
C ILE A 70 3.04 9.24 -14.25
N LEU A 71 4.15 8.61 -14.65
CA LEU A 71 4.63 8.66 -16.03
C LEU A 71 3.64 7.99 -16.99
N GLU A 72 3.15 6.81 -16.62
CA GLU A 72 2.15 6.07 -17.40
C GLU A 72 0.81 6.81 -17.48
N TYR A 73 0.42 7.48 -16.39
CA TYR A 73 -0.76 8.34 -16.38
C TYR A 73 -0.62 9.48 -17.40
N VAL A 74 0.46 10.27 -17.31
CA VAL A 74 0.70 11.43 -18.18
C VAL A 74 0.89 11.02 -19.64
N LEU A 75 1.64 9.96 -19.92
CA LEU A 75 1.89 9.49 -21.29
C LEU A 75 0.59 9.14 -22.02
N ARG A 76 -0.39 8.55 -21.30
CA ARG A 76 -1.71 8.23 -21.85
C ARG A 76 -2.52 9.48 -22.15
N GLN A 77 -2.47 10.50 -21.29
CA GLN A 77 -3.14 11.78 -21.53
C GLN A 77 -2.55 12.46 -22.78
N LEU A 78 -1.21 12.53 -22.88
CA LEU A 78 -0.52 13.16 -24.01
C LEU A 78 -0.88 12.49 -25.35
N ARG A 79 -0.99 11.16 -25.35
CA ARG A 79 -1.45 10.38 -26.51
C ARG A 79 -2.89 10.75 -26.91
N GLU A 80 -3.73 11.09 -25.95
CA GLU A 80 -5.12 11.50 -26.13
C GLU A 80 -5.26 13.00 -26.46
N GLY A 81 -4.14 13.74 -26.52
CA GLY A 81 -4.06 15.13 -26.95
C GLY A 81 -4.13 16.17 -25.83
N ILE A 82 -3.87 15.78 -24.58
CA ILE A 82 -3.86 16.65 -23.39
C ILE A 82 -2.69 16.31 -22.48
#